data_AF-A0A316TMF6-F1
#
_entry.id   AF-A0A316TMF6-F1
#
_cell.length_a   1.000
_cell.length_b   1.000
_cell.length_c   1.000
_cell.angle_alpha   90.00
_cell.angle_beta   90.00
_cell.angle_gamma   90.00
#
_symmetry.space_group_name_H-M   'P 1'
#
loop_
_entity.id
_entity.type
_entity.pdbx_description
1 polymer ?
#
loop_
_entity_poly.entity_id
_entity_poly.type
_entity_poly.pdbx_seq_one_letter_code
_entity_poly.pdbx_strand_id
1 'polypeptide(L)'
;MPDRFPSPFEVVTPTGAEGWEELYGYSTVFSEDRRELEDSMFWFMDGVHTPEAIEPWDATVLDFALTFLGQYTTRHYVIPPALGVDIRYLNGHMYLSPVPVTDPAEIEARVPEFAERAGYYFANWPTLYDAWMDKIKGVIGELEAIDFQPLPHREDMSVITEGRGIGSGQLMMFEYDKLVQLTARLWAHHFEFLNLGYAAYLDFFGFCKQIWPSIPDQAIAKMVAGIDVDLFRPDEELKKLAQLAVDLGIGDRITSDAAGTLAAMDADDAGKKWATAWDEAHHPWFNFSSGSGFYHSDRVWAEYPDIPMGFIESYVAKLGRGESLARPIEAIEAERDRLVAEYSELIDDDETRATFDGKLGLARVVFPYVENHNFYVEHWGMSLVWRKMRQLGQILTDAGFFGKADDIFLLRRNEVPDAIFDYFHGWAVGIPSRGPAYWGREIPRRQGIMQALRSWSAPPALGVPPEVITEPFSVMLWGVTSDSVKAWLGGSDSPDGTLSGFAASPGVAEGPARVVLTAEGISELQAGEILVAPLTAPSWAPVFGKIAATVTDVGGIMSHAAIVCREYGLPAVTGTAFGTKNIKTGQRLRVDGNTGQVTVLD
;
A
#
# COMPACT_ATOMS: atom_id res chain seq x y z
N MET A 1 -32.00 -11.42 -9.08
CA MET A 1 -30.80 -10.81 -8.46
C MET A 1 -30.84 -9.33 -8.78
N PRO A 2 -30.42 -8.44 -7.88
CA PRO A 2 -30.26 -7.02 -8.22
C PRO A 2 -29.30 -6.88 -9.39
N ASP A 3 -29.63 -5.99 -10.34
CA ASP A 3 -28.84 -5.66 -11.53
C ASP A 3 -27.98 -4.39 -11.34
N ARG A 4 -28.12 -3.72 -10.19
CA ARG A 4 -27.38 -2.52 -9.82
C ARG A 4 -27.03 -2.49 -8.34
N PHE A 5 -26.01 -1.71 -8.00
CA PHE A 5 -25.73 -1.26 -6.64
C PHE A 5 -26.53 0.02 -6.33
N PRO A 6 -26.59 0.46 -5.04
CA PRO A 6 -27.16 1.75 -4.70
C PRO A 6 -26.48 2.88 -5.47
N SER A 7 -27.23 3.92 -5.82
CA SER A 7 -26.64 5.19 -6.24
C SER A 7 -25.89 5.80 -5.06
N PRO A 8 -24.76 6.52 -5.27
CA PRO A 8 -24.08 7.24 -4.19
C PRO A 8 -25.02 8.17 -3.42
N PHE A 9 -26.05 8.71 -4.07
CA PHE A 9 -27.03 9.63 -3.47
C PHE A 9 -28.17 8.91 -2.72
N GLU A 10 -28.27 7.59 -2.83
CA GLU A 10 -29.23 6.76 -2.08
C GLU A 10 -28.61 6.25 -0.77
N VAL A 11 -27.28 6.36 -0.61
CA VAL A 11 -26.56 5.89 0.58
C VAL A 11 -26.77 6.87 1.73
N VAL A 12 -27.32 6.37 2.84
CA VAL A 12 -27.62 7.17 4.02
C VAL A 12 -26.35 7.36 4.86
N THR A 13 -26.13 8.59 5.32
CA THR A 13 -25.09 8.91 6.31
C THR A 13 -25.36 8.16 7.62
N PRO A 14 -24.38 7.43 8.17
CA PRO A 14 -24.56 6.72 9.44
C PRO A 14 -24.79 7.71 10.59
N THR A 15 -25.62 7.32 11.56
CA THR A 15 -25.92 8.16 12.74
C THR A 15 -24.65 8.53 13.48
N GLY A 16 -24.48 9.83 13.78
CA GLY A 16 -23.28 10.36 14.43
C GLY A 16 -22.20 10.83 13.47
N ALA A 17 -22.37 10.60 12.16
CA ALA A 17 -21.46 11.09 11.12
C ALA A 17 -22.03 12.29 10.33
N GLU A 18 -23.04 12.98 10.85
CA GLU A 18 -23.63 14.13 10.18
C GLU A 18 -22.56 15.22 9.93
N GLY A 19 -22.43 15.66 8.67
CA GLY A 19 -21.42 16.63 8.24
C GLY A 19 -20.04 16.04 7.95
N TRP A 20 -19.93 14.72 7.77
CA TRP A 20 -18.68 14.04 7.37
C TRP A 20 -18.08 14.61 6.09
N GLU A 21 -18.88 15.20 5.19
CA GLU A 21 -18.42 15.79 3.93
C GLU A 21 -17.40 16.92 4.17
N GLU A 22 -17.51 17.62 5.30
CA GLU A 22 -16.61 18.70 5.70
C GLU A 22 -15.17 18.21 5.98
N LEU A 23 -15.01 16.90 6.24
CA LEU A 23 -13.72 16.26 6.49
C LEU A 23 -12.88 16.12 5.22
N TYR A 24 -13.47 16.24 4.04
CA TYR A 24 -12.81 16.02 2.76
C TYR A 24 -12.83 17.29 1.88
N GLY A 25 -12.18 17.21 0.72
CA GLY A 25 -12.19 18.27 -0.28
C GLY A 25 -13.55 18.35 -0.98
N TYR A 26 -14.03 19.57 -1.27
CA TYR A 26 -15.31 19.75 -1.98
C TYR A 26 -15.32 19.08 -3.37
N SER A 27 -14.15 18.94 -4.00
CA SER A 27 -13.97 18.30 -5.30
C SER A 27 -13.93 16.77 -5.23
N THR A 28 -13.75 16.19 -4.04
CA THR A 28 -13.54 14.74 -3.85
C THR A 28 -14.68 14.06 -3.11
N VAL A 29 -15.78 14.74 -2.80
CA VAL A 29 -17.03 14.12 -2.30
C VAL A 29 -18.06 14.00 -3.42
N PHE A 30 -19.00 13.05 -3.32
CA PHE A 30 -20.17 13.02 -4.20
C PHE A 30 -20.98 14.32 -4.04
N SER A 31 -21.52 14.84 -5.14
CA SER A 31 -22.16 16.16 -5.15
C SER A 31 -23.33 16.23 -6.12
N GLU A 32 -24.43 16.85 -5.68
CA GLU A 32 -25.61 17.10 -6.50
C GLU A 32 -25.28 17.84 -7.81
N ASP A 33 -24.27 18.71 -7.80
CA ASP A 33 -23.82 19.45 -8.99
C ASP A 33 -23.25 18.52 -10.08
N ARG A 34 -22.88 17.29 -9.73
CA ARG A 34 -22.35 16.25 -10.62
C ARG A 34 -23.23 15.00 -10.69
N ARG A 35 -24.47 15.05 -10.19
CA ARG A 35 -25.35 13.88 -10.10
C ARG A 35 -25.45 13.08 -11.39
N GLU A 36 -25.69 13.75 -12.52
CA GLU A 36 -25.81 13.07 -13.82
C GLU A 36 -24.55 12.28 -14.19
N LEU A 37 -23.38 12.87 -13.96
CA LEU A 37 -22.09 12.20 -14.18
C LEU A 37 -21.91 11.06 -13.17
N GLU A 38 -22.11 11.31 -11.88
CA GLU A 38 -21.85 10.34 -10.82
C GLU A 38 -22.79 9.12 -10.88
N ASP A 39 -24.06 9.30 -11.26
CA ASP A 39 -25.03 8.22 -11.50
C ASP A 39 -24.75 7.44 -12.81
N SER A 40 -24.03 8.04 -13.77
CA SER A 40 -23.64 7.37 -15.02
C SER A 40 -22.42 6.45 -14.86
N MET A 41 -21.68 6.59 -13.76
CA MET A 41 -20.42 5.89 -13.52
C MET A 41 -20.62 4.67 -12.61
N PHE A 42 -19.78 3.66 -12.81
CA PHE A 42 -19.64 2.55 -11.87
C PHE A 42 -18.50 2.84 -10.89
N TRP A 43 -18.79 2.80 -9.59
CA TRP A 43 -17.81 3.07 -8.55
C TRP A 43 -17.57 1.81 -7.72
N PHE A 44 -16.31 1.47 -7.45
CA PHE A 44 -15.96 0.39 -6.53
C PHE A 44 -15.16 0.94 -5.35
N MET A 45 -15.37 0.39 -4.16
CA MET A 45 -14.64 0.80 -2.96
C MET A 45 -13.21 0.27 -3.02
N ASP A 46 -12.22 1.10 -2.73
CA ASP A 46 -10.81 0.66 -2.68
C ASP A 46 -10.52 -0.06 -1.35
N GLY A 47 -10.83 -1.35 -1.32
CA GLY A 47 -10.49 -2.22 -0.20
C GLY A 47 -9.05 -2.71 -0.21
N VAL A 48 -8.26 -2.45 -1.27
CA VAL A 48 -6.86 -2.93 -1.36
C VAL A 48 -5.95 -2.00 -0.57
N HIS A 49 -6.07 -0.69 -0.80
CA HIS A 49 -5.20 0.30 -0.16
C HIS A 49 -5.85 0.90 1.08
N THR A 50 -7.19 1.07 1.04
CA THR A 50 -7.94 1.85 2.03
C THR A 50 -9.20 1.14 2.54
N PRO A 51 -9.06 -0.02 3.21
CA PRO A 51 -10.21 -0.78 3.70
C PRO A 51 -11.00 -0.07 4.82
N GLU A 52 -10.39 0.90 5.51
CA GLU A 52 -10.97 1.61 6.65
C GLU A 52 -11.37 3.05 6.28
N ALA A 53 -12.20 3.67 7.13
CA ALA A 53 -12.54 5.08 6.96
C ALA A 53 -11.29 5.96 7.12
N ILE A 54 -11.07 6.87 6.18
CA ILE A 54 -9.82 7.59 5.98
C ILE A 54 -9.86 8.95 6.69
N GLU A 55 -8.82 9.29 7.44
CA GLU A 55 -8.69 10.59 8.08
C GLU A 55 -8.55 11.75 7.06
N PRO A 56 -8.99 12.96 7.40
CA PRO A 56 -8.88 14.16 6.56
C PRO A 56 -7.51 14.42 5.94
N TRP A 57 -6.43 14.22 6.69
CA TRP A 57 -5.08 14.38 6.14
C TRP A 57 -4.68 13.13 5.34
N ASP A 58 -4.88 11.93 5.84
CA ASP A 58 -4.60 10.69 5.10
C ASP A 58 -5.24 10.71 3.69
N ALA A 59 -6.44 11.28 3.54
CA ALA A 59 -7.12 11.49 2.26
C ALA A 59 -6.32 12.32 1.23
N THR A 60 -5.50 13.28 1.65
CA THR A 60 -4.68 14.06 0.70
C THR A 60 -3.61 13.20 0.02
N VAL A 61 -3.09 12.19 0.72
CA VAL A 61 -2.12 11.26 0.12
C VAL A 61 -2.74 10.53 -1.07
N LEU A 62 -3.98 10.09 -0.91
CA LEU A 62 -4.77 9.46 -1.96
C LEU A 62 -5.16 10.45 -3.05
N ASP A 63 -5.58 11.67 -2.68
CA ASP A 63 -5.85 12.73 -3.65
C ASP A 63 -4.63 12.96 -4.56
N PHE A 64 -3.41 13.01 -4.01
CA PHE A 64 -2.19 13.10 -4.80
C PHE A 64 -1.94 11.85 -5.63
N ALA A 65 -1.96 10.67 -5.02
CA ALA A 65 -1.72 9.41 -5.70
C ALA A 65 -2.60 9.26 -6.94
N LEU A 66 -3.93 9.37 -6.80
CA LEU A 66 -4.86 9.16 -7.91
C LEU A 66 -4.84 10.32 -8.92
N THR A 67 -4.53 11.56 -8.48
CA THR A 67 -4.31 12.67 -9.42
C THR A 67 -3.10 12.41 -10.31
N PHE A 68 -1.97 11.95 -9.75
CA PHE A 68 -0.76 11.68 -10.53
C PHE A 68 -0.90 10.42 -11.39
N LEU A 69 -1.60 9.39 -10.91
CA LEU A 69 -2.01 8.25 -11.73
C LEU A 69 -2.71 8.72 -13.00
N GLY A 70 -3.78 9.51 -12.84
CA GLY A 70 -4.56 10.05 -13.95
C GLY A 70 -3.73 10.98 -14.85
N GLN A 71 -2.86 11.80 -14.27
CA GLN A 71 -2.00 12.71 -15.04
C GLN A 71 -1.00 11.93 -15.90
N TYR A 72 -0.37 10.87 -15.37
CA TYR A 72 0.56 10.05 -16.13
C TYR A 72 -0.15 9.23 -17.22
N THR A 73 -1.32 8.69 -16.92
CA THR A 73 -2.18 8.02 -17.90
C THR A 73 -2.56 8.95 -19.05
N THR A 74 -3.06 10.14 -18.74
CA THR A 74 -3.78 10.96 -19.72
C THR A 74 -2.93 12.05 -20.37
N ARG A 75 -1.93 12.58 -19.66
CA ARG A 75 -1.17 13.76 -20.10
C ARG A 75 0.31 13.47 -20.36
N HIS A 76 0.89 12.46 -19.72
CA HIS A 76 2.29 12.08 -19.96
C HIS A 76 2.42 10.98 -20.99
N TYR A 77 1.77 9.83 -20.77
CA TYR A 77 1.88 8.67 -21.66
C TYR A 77 0.77 8.59 -22.69
N VAL A 78 -0.37 9.23 -22.43
CA VAL A 78 -1.50 9.26 -23.38
C VAL A 78 -1.97 7.84 -23.69
N ILE A 79 -2.20 7.04 -22.64
CA ILE A 79 -2.64 5.64 -22.76
C ILE A 79 -3.92 5.59 -23.63
N PRO A 80 -3.95 4.82 -24.73
CA PRO A 80 -4.99 4.99 -25.75
C PRO A 80 -6.43 4.79 -25.26
N PRO A 81 -6.77 3.72 -24.50
CA PRO A 81 -8.15 3.50 -24.05
C PRO A 81 -8.53 4.19 -22.74
N ALA A 82 -7.63 4.92 -22.07
CA ALA A 82 -7.83 5.32 -20.68
C ALA A 82 -7.52 6.81 -20.40
N LEU A 83 -8.30 7.39 -19.48
CA LEU A 83 -8.14 8.73 -18.93
C LEU A 83 -7.76 8.73 -17.43
N GLY A 84 -7.53 7.55 -16.85
CA GLY A 84 -7.16 7.38 -15.45
C GLY A 84 -8.30 6.85 -14.59
N VAL A 85 -8.25 7.13 -13.30
CA VAL A 85 -9.23 6.70 -12.30
C VAL A 85 -9.65 7.93 -11.51
N ASP A 86 -10.96 8.20 -11.45
CA ASP A 86 -11.52 9.27 -10.63
C ASP A 86 -11.84 8.75 -9.23
N ILE A 87 -11.85 9.65 -8.23
CA ILE A 87 -12.06 9.31 -6.82
C ILE A 87 -13.22 10.08 -6.22
N ARG A 88 -13.98 9.42 -5.34
CA ARG A 88 -14.93 10.08 -4.45
C ARG A 88 -14.88 9.46 -3.06
N TYR A 89 -14.98 10.29 -2.02
CA TYR A 89 -15.23 9.83 -0.67
C TYR A 89 -16.73 9.77 -0.42
N LEU A 90 -17.19 8.68 0.19
CA LEU A 90 -18.55 8.50 0.69
C LEU A 90 -18.50 7.91 2.08
N ASN A 91 -19.02 8.63 3.08
CA ASN A 91 -18.99 8.22 4.48
C ASN A 91 -17.58 7.77 4.92
N GLY A 92 -16.56 8.53 4.50
CA GLY A 92 -15.15 8.31 4.82
C GLY A 92 -14.45 7.16 4.10
N HIS A 93 -15.11 6.43 3.21
CA HIS A 93 -14.47 5.43 2.36
C HIS A 93 -14.20 5.97 0.96
N MET A 94 -13.06 5.58 0.38
CA MET A 94 -12.69 5.94 -0.99
C MET A 94 -13.34 5.00 -2.01
N TYR A 95 -14.00 5.60 -2.99
CA TYR A 95 -14.57 4.95 -4.15
C TYR A 95 -13.83 5.40 -5.41
N LEU A 96 -13.52 4.43 -6.26
CA LEU A 96 -12.78 4.61 -7.50
C LEU A 96 -13.69 4.34 -8.69
N SER A 97 -13.52 5.11 -9.76
CA SER A 97 -14.18 4.86 -11.04
C SER A 97 -13.19 5.04 -12.20
N PRO A 98 -12.93 3.99 -13.00
CA PRO A 98 -12.07 4.12 -14.17
C PRO A 98 -12.73 5.02 -15.21
N VAL A 99 -11.96 5.89 -15.83
CA VAL A 99 -12.44 6.85 -16.83
C VAL A 99 -11.92 6.40 -18.20
N PRO A 100 -12.75 5.79 -19.06
CA PRO A 100 -12.32 5.32 -20.38
C PRO A 100 -12.32 6.44 -21.43
N VAL A 101 -11.59 6.24 -22.51
CA VAL A 101 -11.83 6.93 -23.79
C VAL A 101 -12.88 6.11 -24.55
N THR A 102 -14.02 6.73 -24.90
CA THR A 102 -15.15 6.01 -25.51
C THR A 102 -15.23 6.17 -27.03
N ASP A 103 -14.61 7.20 -27.60
CA ASP A 103 -14.56 7.43 -29.05
C ASP A 103 -13.43 6.60 -29.68
N PRO A 104 -13.74 5.60 -30.55
CA PRO A 104 -12.72 4.79 -31.22
C PRO A 104 -11.73 5.62 -32.06
N ALA A 105 -12.16 6.74 -32.64
CA ALA A 105 -11.27 7.61 -33.42
C ALA A 105 -10.26 8.33 -32.54
N GLU A 106 -10.66 8.70 -31.32
CA GLU A 106 -9.73 9.27 -30.32
C GLU A 106 -8.74 8.20 -29.85
N ILE A 107 -9.19 6.97 -29.58
CA ILE A 107 -8.31 5.86 -29.20
C ILE A 107 -7.24 5.65 -30.29
N GLU A 108 -7.63 5.56 -31.56
CA GLU A 108 -6.70 5.37 -32.68
C GLU A 108 -5.70 6.52 -32.81
N ALA A 109 -6.14 7.76 -32.62
CA ALA A 109 -5.27 8.94 -32.68
C ALA A 109 -4.21 8.98 -31.57
N ARG A 110 -4.51 8.39 -30.40
CA ARG A 110 -3.59 8.33 -29.24
C ARG A 110 -2.48 7.29 -29.37
N VAL A 111 -2.70 6.23 -30.17
CA VAL A 111 -1.74 5.13 -30.36
C VAL A 111 -0.33 5.61 -30.75
N PRO A 112 -0.13 6.46 -31.78
CA PRO A 112 1.21 6.91 -32.16
C PRO A 112 1.90 7.73 -31.06
N GLU A 113 1.15 8.56 -30.31
CA GLU A 113 1.70 9.33 -29.19
C GLU A 113 2.16 8.41 -28.06
N PHE A 114 1.32 7.45 -27.66
CA PHE A 114 1.68 6.47 -26.65
C PHE A 114 2.91 5.66 -27.07
N ALA A 115 2.95 5.19 -28.31
CA ALA A 115 4.08 4.40 -28.83
C ALA A 115 5.40 5.18 -28.79
N GLU A 116 5.40 6.47 -29.14
CA GLU A 116 6.58 7.33 -29.04
C GLU A 116 7.03 7.51 -27.58
N ARG A 117 6.10 7.87 -26.70
CA ARG A 117 6.37 8.25 -25.30
C ARG A 117 6.76 7.05 -24.45
N ALA A 118 5.96 5.99 -24.47
CA ALA A 118 6.23 4.75 -23.75
C ALA A 118 7.44 4.03 -24.35
N GLY A 119 7.57 4.01 -25.69
CA GLY A 119 8.71 3.44 -26.38
C GLY A 119 10.04 4.08 -25.98
N TYR A 120 10.08 5.40 -25.79
CA TYR A 120 11.27 6.08 -25.26
C TYR A 120 11.63 5.58 -23.86
N TYR A 121 10.66 5.46 -22.95
CA TYR A 121 10.91 4.95 -21.60
C TYR A 121 11.38 3.50 -21.62
N PHE A 122 10.72 2.62 -22.37
CA PHE A 122 11.10 1.21 -22.48
C PHE A 122 12.51 1.03 -23.06
N ALA A 123 12.89 1.83 -24.07
CA ALA A 123 14.22 1.76 -24.67
C ALA A 123 15.34 2.28 -23.75
N ASN A 124 15.02 3.13 -22.77
CA ASN A 124 15.97 3.78 -21.88
C ASN A 124 15.77 3.40 -20.40
N TRP A 125 15.03 2.32 -20.13
CA TRP A 125 14.54 1.99 -18.80
C TRP A 125 15.63 1.94 -17.73
N PRO A 126 16.78 1.26 -17.92
CA PRO A 126 17.81 1.18 -16.87
C PRO A 126 18.36 2.57 -16.49
N THR A 127 18.67 3.40 -17.49
CA THR A 127 19.21 4.75 -17.25
C THR A 127 18.19 5.66 -16.58
N LEU A 128 16.94 5.60 -17.02
CA LEU A 128 15.88 6.40 -16.40
C LEU A 128 15.57 5.91 -14.98
N TYR A 129 15.65 4.60 -14.74
CA TYR A 129 15.44 4.01 -13.42
C TYR A 129 16.56 4.37 -12.44
N ASP A 130 17.82 4.37 -12.86
CA ASP A 130 18.94 4.88 -12.05
C ASP A 130 18.72 6.35 -11.68
N ALA A 131 18.32 7.18 -12.64
CA ALA A 131 17.98 8.58 -12.39
C ALA A 131 16.76 8.73 -11.47
N TRP A 132 15.78 7.83 -11.57
CA TRP A 132 14.64 7.78 -10.65
C TRP A 132 15.07 7.46 -9.23
N MET A 133 16.02 6.53 -9.05
CA MET A 133 16.58 6.20 -7.75
C MET A 133 17.24 7.41 -7.08
N ASP A 134 17.97 8.22 -7.85
CA ASP A 134 18.55 9.48 -7.36
C ASP A 134 17.45 10.49 -6.98
N LYS A 135 16.42 10.65 -7.81
CA LYS A 135 15.29 11.55 -7.53
C LYS A 135 14.56 11.17 -6.24
N ILE A 136 14.22 9.89 -6.07
CA ILE A 136 13.44 9.42 -4.92
C ILE A 136 14.24 9.52 -3.62
N LYS A 137 15.52 9.15 -3.64
CA LYS A 137 16.43 9.34 -2.49
C LYS A 137 16.63 10.82 -2.17
N GLY A 138 16.66 11.69 -3.18
CA GLY A 138 16.66 13.13 -3.00
C GLY A 138 15.41 13.64 -2.27
N VAL A 139 14.20 13.21 -2.69
CA VAL A 139 12.94 13.52 -1.97
C VAL A 139 13.00 13.07 -0.53
N ILE A 140 13.42 11.82 -0.30
CA ILE A 140 13.53 11.22 1.04
C ILE A 140 14.49 12.02 1.92
N GLY A 141 15.67 12.39 1.41
CA GLY A 141 16.62 13.23 2.15
C GLY A 141 16.06 14.62 2.48
N GLU A 142 15.28 15.22 1.58
CA GLU A 142 14.59 16.48 1.86
C GLU A 142 13.47 16.32 2.92
N LEU A 143 12.74 15.21 2.90
CA LEU A 143 11.73 14.87 3.91
C LEU A 143 12.39 14.61 5.28
N GLU A 144 13.52 13.91 5.32
CA GLU A 144 14.30 13.67 6.55
C GLU A 144 14.75 14.98 7.19
N ALA A 145 15.16 15.95 6.37
CA ALA A 145 15.65 17.25 6.79
C ALA A 145 14.59 18.23 7.30
N ILE A 146 13.29 17.98 7.04
CA ILE A 146 12.22 18.79 7.64
C ILE A 146 12.28 18.64 9.15
N ASP A 147 12.22 19.74 9.89
CA ASP A 147 12.26 19.71 11.34
C ASP A 147 11.36 20.79 11.92
N PHE A 148 10.24 20.37 12.54
CA PHE A 148 9.34 21.31 13.20
C PHE A 148 9.83 21.59 14.62
N GLN A 149 10.05 22.87 14.91
CA GLN A 149 10.49 23.34 16.22
C GLN A 149 9.42 24.24 16.86
N PRO A 150 9.16 24.14 18.18
CA PRO A 150 8.23 25.03 18.85
C PRO A 150 8.71 26.48 18.78
N LEU A 151 7.77 27.43 18.82
CA LEU A 151 8.14 28.84 18.75
C LEU A 151 8.88 29.25 20.04
N PRO A 152 10.11 29.80 19.93
CA PRO A 152 10.90 30.15 21.10
C PRO A 152 10.29 31.38 21.78
N HIS A 153 10.49 31.57 23.09
CA HIS A 153 9.99 32.78 23.77
C HIS A 153 10.46 34.08 23.09
N ARG A 154 11.67 34.09 22.52
CA ARG A 154 12.20 35.13 21.63
C ARG A 154 13.10 34.46 20.59
N GLU A 155 13.18 35.07 19.41
CA GLU A 155 14.15 34.64 18.40
C GLU A 155 15.58 34.68 18.94
N ASP A 156 16.38 33.72 18.50
CA ASP A 156 17.81 33.73 18.79
C ASP A 156 18.47 34.99 18.23
N MET A 157 19.47 35.53 18.93
CA MET A 157 20.15 36.75 18.51
C MET A 157 20.80 36.61 17.11
N SER A 158 21.17 35.39 16.70
CA SER A 158 21.71 35.10 15.37
C SER A 158 20.79 35.53 14.23
N VAL A 159 19.46 35.45 14.41
CA VAL A 159 18.48 35.89 13.40
C VAL A 159 18.68 37.37 13.06
N ILE A 160 19.02 38.19 14.07
CA ILE A 160 19.28 39.62 13.91
C ILE A 160 20.71 39.85 13.42
N THR A 161 21.72 39.27 14.08
CA THR A 161 23.13 39.58 13.79
C THR A 161 23.59 39.09 12.43
N GLU A 162 22.98 38.03 11.91
CA GLU A 162 23.24 37.52 10.55
C GLU A 162 22.32 38.16 9.51
N GLY A 163 21.32 38.96 9.92
CA GLY A 163 20.39 39.62 9.01
C GLY A 163 19.47 38.67 8.25
N ARG A 164 19.07 37.54 8.87
CA ARG A 164 18.26 36.49 8.20
C ARG A 164 16.90 36.99 7.72
N GLY A 165 16.28 37.93 8.46
CA GLY A 165 15.03 38.58 8.07
C GLY A 165 13.76 37.71 8.14
N ILE A 166 13.87 36.45 8.54
CA ILE A 166 12.78 35.47 8.65
C ILE A 166 12.91 34.79 10.02
N GLY A 167 11.78 34.65 10.73
CA GLY A 167 11.72 34.06 12.07
C GLY A 167 11.12 32.66 12.10
N SER A 168 11.13 32.06 13.29
CA SER A 168 10.67 30.71 13.60
C SER A 168 9.21 30.46 13.15
N GLY A 169 8.34 31.46 13.28
CA GLY A 169 6.94 31.37 12.85
C GLY A 169 6.76 31.18 11.35
N GLN A 170 7.47 31.97 10.54
CA GLN A 170 7.45 31.82 9.07
C GLN A 170 8.12 30.52 8.63
N LEU A 171 9.22 30.14 9.27
CA LEU A 171 9.92 28.89 8.97
C LEU A 171 9.01 27.68 9.19
N MET A 172 8.23 27.64 10.28
CA MET A 172 7.26 26.55 10.51
C MET A 172 6.22 26.43 9.39
N MET A 173 5.71 27.56 8.89
CA MET A 173 4.78 27.55 7.75
C MET A 173 5.47 27.04 6.47
N PHE A 174 6.70 27.48 6.20
CA PHE A 174 7.46 27.04 5.03
C PHE A 174 7.80 25.55 5.08
N GLU A 175 8.15 25.01 6.25
CA GLU A 175 8.40 23.58 6.43
C GLU A 175 7.13 22.75 6.21
N TYR A 176 5.95 23.25 6.62
CA TYR A 176 4.69 22.59 6.31
C TYR A 176 4.35 22.62 4.80
N ASP A 177 4.50 23.78 4.15
CA ASP A 177 4.29 23.88 2.71
C ASP A 177 5.26 22.96 1.95
N LYS A 178 6.52 22.90 2.39
CA LYS A 178 7.53 22.00 1.83
C LYS A 178 7.16 20.53 2.04
N LEU A 179 6.67 20.15 3.23
CA LEU A 179 6.18 18.80 3.50
C LEU A 179 5.10 18.38 2.50
N VAL A 180 4.07 19.21 2.32
CA VAL A 180 2.97 18.91 1.39
C VAL A 180 3.48 18.80 -0.06
N GLN A 181 4.39 19.68 -0.48
CA GLN A 181 4.99 19.63 -1.82
C GLN A 181 5.85 18.39 -2.02
N LEU A 182 6.63 17.97 -1.02
CA LEU A 182 7.44 16.76 -1.08
C LEU A 182 6.58 15.50 -1.09
N THR A 183 5.49 15.46 -0.32
CA THR A 183 4.49 14.38 -0.41
C THR A 183 3.93 14.28 -1.82
N ALA A 184 3.52 15.41 -2.43
CA ALA A 184 3.05 15.40 -3.82
C ALA A 184 4.14 14.92 -4.80
N ARG A 185 5.38 15.38 -4.64
CA ARG A 185 6.52 14.97 -5.50
C ARG A 185 6.84 13.48 -5.37
N LEU A 186 6.72 12.92 -4.16
CA LEU A 186 6.86 11.49 -3.89
C LEU A 186 5.87 10.68 -4.74
N TRP A 187 4.59 11.06 -4.73
CA TRP A 187 3.54 10.40 -5.51
C TRP A 187 3.63 10.67 -7.02
N ALA A 188 4.13 11.82 -7.44
CA ALA A 188 4.44 12.05 -8.85
C ALA A 188 5.52 11.08 -9.34
N HIS A 189 6.59 10.87 -8.57
CA HIS A 189 7.62 9.89 -8.91
C HIS A 189 7.13 8.45 -8.86
N HIS A 190 6.18 8.12 -7.97
CA HIS A 190 5.53 6.81 -7.91
C HIS A 190 4.87 6.43 -9.25
N PHE A 191 4.08 7.34 -9.84
CA PHE A 191 3.38 7.06 -11.10
C PHE A 191 4.20 7.31 -12.36
N GLU A 192 5.44 7.78 -12.23
CA GLU A 192 6.34 7.98 -13.37
C GLU A 192 6.56 6.69 -14.15
N PHE A 193 6.86 5.55 -13.50
CA PHE A 193 7.05 4.29 -14.22
C PHE A 193 5.92 3.29 -14.00
N LEU A 194 5.12 3.44 -12.93
CA LEU A 194 4.22 2.36 -12.50
C LEU A 194 3.20 1.97 -13.58
N ASN A 195 2.58 2.97 -14.22
CA ASN A 195 1.62 2.74 -15.31
C ASN A 195 2.27 1.99 -16.48
N LEU A 196 3.52 2.33 -16.82
CA LEU A 196 4.27 1.67 -17.89
C LEU A 196 4.69 0.25 -17.51
N GLY A 197 5.09 0.02 -16.26
CA GLY A 197 5.47 -1.30 -15.78
C GLY A 197 4.31 -2.30 -15.88
N TYR A 198 3.13 -1.89 -15.43
CA TYR A 198 1.92 -2.69 -15.60
C TYR A 198 1.47 -2.82 -17.06
N ALA A 199 1.60 -1.76 -17.88
CA ALA A 199 1.27 -1.84 -19.30
C ALA A 199 2.13 -2.86 -20.05
N ALA A 200 3.43 -2.92 -19.77
CA ALA A 200 4.33 -3.92 -20.35
C ALA A 200 3.99 -5.34 -19.89
N TYR A 201 3.66 -5.54 -18.62
CA TYR A 201 3.21 -6.84 -18.13
C TYR A 201 1.87 -7.27 -18.76
N LEU A 202 0.91 -6.35 -18.90
CA LEU A 202 -0.37 -6.60 -19.56
C LEU A 202 -0.22 -6.97 -21.02
N ASP A 203 0.66 -6.28 -21.73
CA ASP A 203 0.96 -6.56 -23.13
C ASP A 203 1.53 -7.98 -23.30
N PHE A 204 2.45 -8.38 -22.41
CA PHE A 204 2.94 -9.77 -22.34
C PHE A 204 1.83 -10.76 -21.99
N PHE A 205 1.04 -10.48 -20.95
CA PHE A 205 -0.05 -11.34 -20.49
C PHE A 205 -1.11 -11.56 -21.59
N GLY A 206 -1.55 -10.48 -22.23
CA GLY A 206 -2.52 -10.51 -23.32
C GLY A 206 -1.99 -11.27 -24.53
N PHE A 207 -0.71 -11.07 -24.87
CA PHE A 207 -0.06 -11.83 -25.93
C PHE A 207 -0.05 -13.34 -25.63
N CYS A 208 0.34 -13.76 -24.42
CA CYS A 208 0.29 -15.16 -24.00
C CYS A 208 -1.14 -15.74 -24.09
N LYS A 209 -2.15 -14.99 -23.68
CA LYS A 209 -3.57 -15.40 -23.81
C LYS A 209 -4.03 -15.50 -25.25
N GLN A 210 -3.50 -14.69 -26.15
CA GLN A 210 -3.83 -14.73 -27.57
C GLN A 210 -3.28 -16.01 -28.23
N ILE A 211 -2.01 -16.35 -27.97
CA ILE A 211 -1.37 -17.52 -28.59
C ILE A 211 -1.71 -18.83 -27.86
N TRP A 212 -1.98 -18.78 -26.56
CA TRP A 212 -2.43 -19.91 -25.75
C TRP A 212 -3.68 -19.56 -24.93
N PRO A 213 -4.88 -19.62 -25.51
CA PRO A 213 -6.12 -19.24 -24.80
C PRO A 213 -6.38 -19.99 -23.49
N SER A 214 -5.87 -21.23 -23.38
CA SER A 214 -6.01 -22.08 -22.19
C SER A 214 -4.83 -22.00 -21.21
N ILE A 215 -3.84 -21.12 -21.43
CA ILE A 215 -2.74 -20.95 -20.48
C ILE A 215 -3.30 -20.46 -19.13
N PRO A 216 -2.94 -21.09 -18.00
CA PRO A 216 -3.32 -20.58 -16.68
C PRO A 216 -2.68 -19.22 -16.41
N ASP A 217 -3.39 -18.29 -15.78
CA ASP A 217 -2.86 -16.96 -15.43
C ASP A 217 -1.60 -17.08 -14.56
N GLN A 218 -1.60 -18.06 -13.66
CA GLN A 218 -0.44 -18.38 -12.82
C GLN A 218 0.79 -18.82 -13.61
N ALA A 219 0.61 -19.49 -14.76
CA ALA A 219 1.74 -19.88 -15.59
C ALA A 219 2.42 -18.64 -16.19
N ILE A 220 1.65 -17.65 -16.65
CA ILE A 220 2.16 -16.37 -17.14
C ILE A 220 2.88 -15.61 -16.00
N ALA A 221 2.25 -15.51 -14.83
CA ALA A 221 2.83 -14.81 -13.68
C ALA A 221 4.17 -15.44 -13.24
N LYS A 222 4.29 -16.77 -13.30
CA LYS A 222 5.55 -17.47 -13.00
C LYS A 222 6.67 -17.18 -14.00
N MET A 223 6.38 -16.85 -15.26
CA MET A 223 7.39 -16.53 -16.27
C MET A 223 8.19 -15.25 -15.94
N VAL A 224 7.62 -14.37 -15.10
CA VAL A 224 8.23 -13.11 -14.66
C VAL A 224 8.65 -13.12 -13.18
N ALA A 225 8.54 -14.26 -12.49
CA ALA A 225 8.89 -14.37 -11.07
C ALA A 225 10.41 -14.49 -10.82
N GLY A 226 10.81 -14.56 -9.55
CA GLY A 226 12.21 -14.82 -9.15
C GLY A 226 13.13 -13.66 -9.48
N ILE A 227 12.74 -12.45 -9.07
CA ILE A 227 13.49 -11.21 -9.31
C ILE A 227 13.97 -10.69 -7.96
N ASP A 228 15.23 -10.26 -7.89
CA ASP A 228 15.77 -9.61 -6.70
C ASP A 228 15.26 -8.16 -6.62
N VAL A 229 14.48 -7.86 -5.58
CA VAL A 229 13.82 -6.56 -5.39
C VAL A 229 14.04 -6.05 -3.97
N ASP A 230 14.16 -4.72 -3.86
CA ASP A 230 14.48 -4.03 -2.61
C ASP A 230 13.40 -4.23 -1.54
N LEU A 231 12.17 -4.53 -1.97
CA LEU A 231 11.03 -4.80 -1.08
C LEU A 231 11.28 -5.97 -0.10
N PHE A 232 12.13 -6.93 -0.47
CA PHE A 232 12.49 -8.05 0.40
C PHE A 232 13.67 -7.78 1.32
N ARG A 233 14.40 -6.68 1.12
CA ARG A 233 15.59 -6.35 1.89
C ARG A 233 15.33 -6.23 3.39
N PRO A 234 14.23 -5.61 3.88
CA PRO A 234 13.96 -5.55 5.31
C PRO A 234 13.95 -6.93 5.97
N ASP A 235 13.22 -7.90 5.39
CA ASP A 235 13.16 -9.27 5.87
C ASP A 235 14.53 -9.98 5.83
N GLU A 236 15.29 -9.80 4.75
CA GLU A 236 16.65 -10.34 4.63
C GLU A 236 17.60 -9.77 5.70
N GLU A 237 17.49 -8.49 6.07
CA GLU A 237 18.27 -7.93 7.17
C GLU A 237 17.88 -8.56 8.52
N LEU A 238 16.58 -8.83 8.77
CA LEU A 238 16.16 -9.54 9.99
C LEU A 238 16.73 -10.96 10.06
N LYS A 239 16.76 -11.69 8.95
CA LYS A 239 17.37 -13.03 8.87
C LYS A 239 18.88 -12.97 9.14
N LYS A 240 19.59 -11.98 8.59
CA LYS A 240 21.03 -11.79 8.85
C LYS A 240 21.28 -11.48 10.33
N LEU A 241 20.47 -10.64 10.95
CA LEU A 241 20.57 -10.33 12.38
C LEU A 241 20.33 -11.57 13.24
N ALA A 242 19.35 -12.40 12.88
CA ALA A 242 19.09 -13.66 13.57
C ALA A 242 20.27 -14.64 13.44
N GLN A 243 20.80 -14.81 12.23
CA GLN A 243 21.98 -15.66 11.99
C GLN A 243 23.19 -15.15 12.77
N LEU A 244 23.43 -13.83 12.75
CA LEU A 244 24.53 -13.22 13.49
C LEU A 244 24.40 -13.45 15.00
N ALA A 245 23.19 -13.38 15.56
CA ALA A 245 22.97 -13.68 16.98
C ALA A 245 23.32 -15.14 17.33
N VAL A 246 22.98 -16.09 16.47
CA VAL A 246 23.33 -17.51 16.64
C VAL A 246 24.84 -17.72 16.51
N ASP A 247 25.48 -17.13 15.49
CA ASP A 247 26.92 -17.26 15.24
C ASP A 247 27.77 -16.67 16.39
N LEU A 248 27.26 -15.62 17.03
CA LEU A 248 27.88 -14.98 18.18
C LEU A 248 27.55 -15.67 19.52
N GLY A 249 26.66 -16.67 19.52
CA GLY A 249 26.25 -17.37 20.74
C GLY A 249 25.43 -16.52 21.70
N ILE A 250 24.69 -15.53 21.18
CA ILE A 250 23.86 -14.59 21.96
C ILE A 250 22.36 -14.72 21.63
N GLY A 251 21.97 -15.76 20.90
CA GLY A 251 20.57 -15.97 20.47
C GLY A 251 19.59 -16.04 21.65
N ASP A 252 20.02 -16.48 22.82
CA ASP A 252 19.23 -16.51 24.06
C ASP A 252 18.91 -15.13 24.63
N ARG A 253 19.62 -14.08 24.18
CA ARG A 253 19.37 -12.68 24.55
C ARG A 253 18.33 -12.01 23.66
N ILE A 254 18.01 -12.60 22.51
CA ILE A 254 17.06 -12.03 21.55
C ILE A 254 15.64 -12.38 22.00
N THR A 255 14.87 -11.35 22.32
CA THR A 255 13.46 -11.47 22.72
C THR A 255 12.63 -10.40 22.03
N SER A 256 11.33 -10.60 21.89
CA SER A 256 10.40 -9.60 21.33
C SER A 256 10.33 -8.28 22.10
N ASP A 257 10.86 -8.19 23.31
CA ASP A 257 11.13 -6.91 24.00
C ASP A 257 12.40 -6.28 23.40
N ALA A 258 12.20 -5.35 22.46
CA ALA A 258 13.31 -4.70 21.78
C ALA A 258 14.14 -3.83 22.73
N ALA A 259 13.51 -3.13 23.67
CA ALA A 259 14.21 -2.29 24.62
C ALA A 259 15.12 -3.12 25.54
N GLY A 260 14.59 -4.21 26.08
CA GLY A 260 15.35 -5.17 26.89
C GLY A 260 16.48 -5.84 26.11
N THR A 261 16.19 -6.29 24.89
CA THR A 261 17.18 -6.93 24.00
C THR A 261 18.33 -5.98 23.67
N LEU A 262 18.04 -4.75 23.25
CA LEU A 262 19.05 -3.74 22.90
C LEU A 262 19.90 -3.36 24.11
N ALA A 263 19.30 -3.19 25.29
CA ALA A 263 20.05 -2.92 26.52
C ALA A 263 21.01 -4.06 26.90
N ALA A 264 20.65 -5.32 26.61
CA ALA A 264 21.51 -6.48 26.86
C ALA A 264 22.73 -6.56 25.92
N MET A 265 22.71 -5.85 24.78
CA MET A 265 23.81 -5.89 23.80
C MET A 265 25.07 -5.15 24.27
N ASP A 266 24.97 -4.24 25.23
CA ASP A 266 26.13 -3.50 25.75
C ASP A 266 27.07 -4.33 26.64
N ALA A 267 26.64 -5.54 27.04
CA ALA A 267 27.32 -6.36 28.04
C ALA A 267 28.71 -6.85 27.62
N ASP A 268 28.94 -7.11 26.33
CA ASP A 268 30.18 -7.67 25.79
C ASP A 268 30.39 -7.33 24.32
N ASP A 269 31.54 -7.74 23.76
CA ASP A 269 31.91 -7.44 22.38
C ASP A 269 31.00 -8.15 21.36
N ALA A 270 30.43 -9.29 21.72
CA ALA A 270 29.47 -10.01 20.87
C ALA A 270 28.17 -9.23 20.75
N GLY A 271 27.60 -8.76 21.86
CA GLY A 271 26.42 -7.91 21.86
C GLY A 271 26.66 -6.61 21.09
N LYS A 272 27.78 -5.91 21.31
CA LYS A 272 28.12 -4.68 20.59
C LYS A 272 28.22 -4.86 19.07
N LYS A 273 28.78 -6.00 18.64
CA LYS A 273 28.85 -6.36 17.22
C LYS A 273 27.45 -6.55 16.63
N TRP A 274 26.55 -7.20 17.36
CA TRP A 274 25.17 -7.36 16.93
C TRP A 274 24.40 -6.02 16.91
N ALA A 275 24.56 -5.18 17.93
CA ALA A 275 23.96 -3.84 17.98
C ALA A 275 24.41 -2.95 16.80
N THR A 276 25.69 -3.03 16.42
CA THR A 276 26.18 -2.31 15.23
C THR A 276 25.46 -2.77 13.96
N ALA A 277 25.28 -4.09 13.78
CA ALA A 277 24.54 -4.62 12.63
C ALA A 277 23.06 -4.25 12.69
N TRP A 278 22.45 -4.17 13.88
CA TRP A 278 21.09 -3.69 14.06
C TRP A 278 20.96 -2.23 13.59
N ASP A 279 21.88 -1.36 13.98
CA ASP A 279 21.85 0.06 13.57
C ASP A 279 22.00 0.22 12.04
N GLU A 280 22.87 -0.58 11.41
CA GLU A 280 23.05 -0.62 9.95
C GLU A 280 21.81 -1.15 9.21
N ALA A 281 21.08 -2.10 9.79
CA ALA A 281 19.82 -2.58 9.24
C ALA A 281 18.68 -1.59 9.46
N HIS A 282 18.66 -0.92 10.62
CA HIS A 282 17.59 -0.02 11.03
C HIS A 282 17.39 1.13 10.04
N HIS A 283 18.47 1.74 9.55
CA HIS A 283 18.42 2.75 8.49
C HIS A 283 19.13 2.26 7.23
N PRO A 284 18.43 2.07 6.10
CA PRO A 284 17.08 2.57 5.82
C PRO A 284 15.94 1.56 6.08
N TRP A 285 16.23 0.29 6.36
CA TRP A 285 15.28 -0.80 6.10
C TRP A 285 14.12 -0.92 7.09
N PHE A 286 14.18 -0.27 8.25
CA PHE A 286 13.07 -0.29 9.20
C PHE A 286 12.08 0.87 9.00
N ASN A 287 12.28 1.71 7.97
CA ASN A 287 11.22 2.59 7.48
C ASN A 287 10.18 1.78 6.67
N PHE A 288 9.65 0.72 7.28
CA PHE A 288 8.75 -0.25 6.68
C PHE A 288 7.47 -0.31 7.52
N SER A 289 6.35 -0.04 6.86
CA SER A 289 5.03 0.04 7.52
C SER A 289 4.44 -1.36 7.66
N SER A 290 3.85 -1.65 8.81
CA SER A 290 3.12 -2.89 9.06
C SER A 290 1.73 -2.93 8.41
N GLY A 291 1.32 -1.86 7.72
CA GLY A 291 0.10 -1.80 6.90
C GLY A 291 0.40 -1.47 5.44
N SER A 292 -0.53 -0.82 4.75
CA SER A 292 -0.36 -0.44 3.34
C SER A 292 0.61 0.74 3.16
N GLY A 293 0.90 1.50 4.22
CA GLY A 293 1.67 2.74 4.16
C GLY A 293 0.81 3.98 3.90
N PHE A 294 -0.47 3.79 3.61
CA PHE A 294 -1.42 4.86 3.31
C PHE A 294 -2.07 5.48 4.55
N TYR A 295 -1.98 4.84 5.71
CA TYR A 295 -2.52 5.36 6.95
C TYR A 295 -1.42 5.83 7.89
N HIS A 296 -1.64 6.97 8.55
CA HIS A 296 -0.77 7.46 9.62
C HIS A 296 -0.73 6.50 10.84
N SER A 297 -1.80 5.71 11.00
CA SER A 297 -1.97 4.72 12.07
C SER A 297 -1.16 3.45 11.83
N ASP A 298 -0.67 3.23 10.61
CA ASP A 298 0.15 2.07 10.34
C ASP A 298 1.47 2.14 11.13
N ARG A 299 1.77 1.04 11.84
CA ARG A 299 2.97 0.95 12.68
C ARG A 299 4.22 0.76 11.82
N VAL A 300 5.15 1.70 11.90
CA VAL A 300 6.45 1.63 11.22
C VAL A 300 7.47 0.95 12.12
N TRP A 301 8.23 0.00 11.58
CA TRP A 301 9.19 -0.80 12.36
C TRP A 301 10.21 0.04 13.14
N ALA A 302 10.70 1.15 12.56
CA ALA A 302 11.63 2.07 13.21
C ALA A 302 11.04 2.77 14.45
N GLU A 303 9.72 2.92 14.52
CA GLU A 303 9.01 3.51 15.68
C GLU A 303 8.53 2.45 16.67
N TYR A 304 8.36 1.21 16.20
CA TYR A 304 7.87 0.06 16.96
C TYR A 304 8.84 -1.13 16.82
N PRO A 305 10.06 -1.04 17.40
CA PRO A 305 11.12 -2.02 17.17
C PRO A 305 10.81 -3.42 17.73
N ASP A 306 9.81 -3.56 18.61
CA ASP A 306 9.32 -4.86 19.08
C ASP A 306 8.81 -5.74 17.93
N ILE A 307 8.30 -5.13 16.85
CA ILE A 307 7.80 -5.84 15.67
C ILE A 307 8.95 -6.58 14.96
N PRO A 308 9.98 -5.88 14.42
CA PRO A 308 11.12 -6.57 13.82
C PRO A 308 11.85 -7.47 14.83
N MET A 309 11.94 -7.09 16.11
CA MET A 309 12.59 -7.92 17.12
C MET A 309 11.88 -9.27 17.33
N GLY A 310 10.54 -9.28 17.36
CA GLY A 310 9.77 -10.52 17.43
C GLY A 310 9.99 -11.44 16.23
N PHE A 311 10.20 -10.89 15.03
CA PHE A 311 10.58 -11.68 13.86
C PHE A 311 12.00 -12.27 14.01
N ILE A 312 12.97 -11.50 14.49
CA ILE A 312 14.33 -11.99 14.75
C ILE A 312 14.31 -13.11 15.80
N GLU A 313 13.56 -12.95 16.90
CA GLU A 313 13.36 -13.99 17.92
C GLU A 313 12.85 -15.30 17.30
N SER A 314 11.83 -15.22 16.45
CA SER A 314 11.28 -16.36 15.71
C SER A 314 12.32 -17.04 14.80
N TYR A 315 13.14 -16.24 14.11
CA TYR A 315 14.21 -16.75 13.26
C TYR A 315 15.35 -17.40 14.03
N VAL A 316 15.77 -16.83 15.15
CA VAL A 316 16.75 -17.46 16.05
C VAL A 316 16.24 -18.83 16.53
N ALA A 317 14.95 -18.92 16.88
CA ALA A 317 14.34 -20.18 17.28
C ALA A 317 14.32 -21.23 16.14
N LYS A 318 14.07 -20.80 14.89
CA LYS A 318 14.14 -21.68 13.69
C LYS A 318 15.56 -22.20 13.46
N LEU A 319 16.55 -21.30 13.47
CA LEU A 319 17.96 -21.67 13.32
C LEU A 319 18.44 -22.62 14.42
N GLY A 320 17.99 -22.41 15.66
CA GLY A 320 18.26 -23.32 16.78
C GLY A 320 17.71 -24.74 16.59
N ARG A 321 16.68 -24.93 15.75
CA ARG A 321 16.16 -26.24 15.35
C ARG A 321 16.83 -26.81 14.09
N GLY A 322 17.78 -26.10 13.49
CA GLY A 322 18.45 -26.48 12.26
C GLY A 322 17.62 -26.25 10.98
N GLU A 323 16.57 -25.42 11.05
CA GLU A 323 15.77 -25.04 9.90
C GLU A 323 16.48 -23.95 9.07
N SER A 324 16.31 -23.98 7.74
CA SER A 324 16.84 -22.94 6.85
C SER A 324 15.93 -21.72 6.83
N LEU A 325 16.53 -20.52 6.81
CA LEU A 325 15.84 -19.25 6.56
C LEU A 325 15.88 -18.80 5.10
N ALA A 326 16.60 -19.54 4.24
CA ALA A 326 16.81 -19.16 2.85
C ALA A 326 15.51 -19.26 2.05
N ARG A 327 15.24 -18.23 1.24
CA ARG A 327 14.21 -18.29 0.20
C ARG A 327 14.65 -19.22 -0.93
N PRO A 328 13.75 -20.00 -1.55
CA PRO A 328 14.11 -20.95 -2.60
C PRO A 328 14.29 -20.26 -3.98
N ILE A 329 15.07 -19.18 -4.04
CA ILE A 329 15.22 -18.33 -5.24
C ILE A 329 15.71 -19.15 -6.44
N GLU A 330 16.74 -19.99 -6.27
CA GLU A 330 17.26 -20.84 -7.34
C GLU A 330 16.19 -21.80 -7.91
N ALA A 331 15.31 -22.32 -7.04
CA ALA A 331 14.23 -23.20 -7.48
C ALA A 331 13.13 -22.42 -8.22
N ILE A 332 12.84 -21.18 -7.80
CA ILE A 332 11.90 -20.29 -8.48
C ILE A 332 12.43 -19.92 -9.87
N GLU A 333 13.71 -19.58 -9.98
CA GLU A 333 14.37 -19.27 -11.26
C GLU A 333 14.39 -20.47 -12.20
N ALA A 334 14.71 -21.67 -11.68
CA ALA A 334 14.69 -22.90 -12.46
C ALA A 334 13.28 -23.25 -12.97
N GLU A 335 12.25 -23.11 -12.13
CA GLU A 335 10.85 -23.32 -12.52
C GLU A 335 10.41 -22.32 -13.59
N ARG A 336 10.74 -21.04 -13.41
CA ARG A 336 10.47 -19.96 -14.36
C ARG A 336 11.10 -20.28 -15.72
N ASP A 337 12.38 -20.61 -15.74
CA ASP A 337 13.11 -20.83 -17.00
C ASP A 337 12.66 -22.12 -17.69
N ARG A 338 12.27 -23.15 -16.93
CA ARG A 338 11.61 -24.34 -17.48
C ARG A 338 10.28 -24.00 -18.14
N LEU A 339 9.40 -23.26 -17.46
CA LEU A 339 8.11 -22.85 -18.02
C LEU A 339 8.26 -22.02 -19.29
N VAL A 340 9.20 -21.06 -19.29
CA VAL A 340 9.47 -20.25 -20.48
C VAL A 340 9.96 -21.10 -21.63
N ALA A 341 10.86 -22.07 -21.39
CA ALA A 341 11.33 -22.99 -22.43
C ALA A 341 10.19 -23.86 -22.98
N GLU A 342 9.40 -24.49 -22.11
CA GLU A 342 8.26 -25.34 -22.48
C GLU A 342 7.27 -24.59 -23.38
N TYR A 343 6.89 -23.36 -23.02
CA TYR A 343 5.96 -22.57 -23.82
C TYR A 343 6.60 -22.02 -25.08
N SER A 344 7.86 -21.58 -25.04
CA SER A 344 8.58 -21.13 -26.24
C SER A 344 8.70 -22.24 -27.28
N GLU A 345 8.87 -23.51 -26.87
CA GLU A 345 8.88 -24.66 -27.78
C GLU A 345 7.56 -24.87 -28.53
N LEU A 346 6.43 -24.41 -27.99
CA LEU A 346 5.11 -24.48 -28.65
C LEU A 346 4.90 -23.44 -29.76
N ILE A 347 5.87 -22.53 -29.97
CA ILE A 347 5.78 -21.49 -31.00
C ILE A 347 6.46 -21.98 -32.28
N ASP A 348 5.66 -22.20 -33.33
CA ASP A 348 6.13 -22.82 -34.58
C ASP A 348 6.91 -21.88 -35.52
N ASP A 349 6.82 -20.55 -35.32
CA ASP A 349 7.43 -19.55 -36.19
C ASP A 349 8.35 -18.56 -35.46
N ASP A 350 9.41 -18.14 -36.15
CA ASP A 350 10.47 -17.29 -35.59
C ASP A 350 9.98 -15.87 -35.24
N GLU A 351 8.94 -15.36 -35.93
CA GLU A 351 8.42 -14.00 -35.73
C GLU A 351 7.62 -13.91 -34.42
N THR A 352 6.71 -14.85 -34.20
CA THR A 352 5.95 -14.99 -32.95
C THR A 352 6.89 -15.27 -31.79
N ARG A 353 7.93 -16.08 -31.99
CA ARG A 353 8.94 -16.38 -30.95
C ARG A 353 9.73 -15.13 -30.57
N ALA A 354 10.20 -14.36 -31.55
CA ALA A 354 10.87 -13.09 -31.30
C ALA A 354 9.96 -12.08 -30.57
N THR A 355 8.67 -12.07 -30.89
CA THR A 355 7.67 -11.24 -30.20
C THR A 355 7.47 -11.68 -28.75
N PHE A 356 7.36 -12.98 -28.50
CA PHE A 356 7.27 -13.57 -27.16
C PHE A 356 8.49 -13.18 -26.32
N ASP A 357 9.69 -13.43 -26.84
CA ASP A 357 10.95 -13.15 -26.16
C ASP A 357 11.12 -11.65 -25.86
N GLY A 358 10.74 -10.78 -26.81
CA GLY A 358 10.78 -9.34 -26.65
C GLY A 358 9.83 -8.83 -25.54
N LYS A 359 8.57 -9.29 -25.53
CA LYS A 359 7.58 -8.90 -24.51
C LYS A 359 7.94 -9.46 -23.14
N LEU A 360 8.38 -10.71 -23.06
CA LEU A 360 8.87 -11.32 -21.81
C LEU A 360 10.09 -10.57 -21.27
N GLY A 361 11.05 -10.25 -22.14
CA GLY A 361 12.24 -9.49 -21.78
C GLY A 361 11.89 -8.12 -21.22
N LEU A 362 10.98 -7.39 -21.86
CA LEU A 362 10.49 -6.11 -21.36
C LEU A 362 9.77 -6.26 -20.02
N ALA A 363 8.86 -7.23 -19.88
CA ALA A 363 8.14 -7.48 -18.63
C ALA A 363 9.10 -7.75 -17.45
N ARG A 364 10.20 -8.49 -17.69
CA ARG A 364 11.24 -8.74 -16.67
C ARG A 364 12.10 -7.50 -16.36
N VAL A 365 12.33 -6.62 -17.34
CA VAL A 365 13.10 -5.37 -17.13
C VAL A 365 12.33 -4.37 -16.28
N VAL A 366 11.00 -4.28 -16.45
CA VAL A 366 10.18 -3.31 -15.72
C VAL A 366 9.81 -3.75 -14.32
N PHE A 367 9.71 -5.06 -14.07
CA PHE A 367 9.20 -5.62 -12.82
C PHE A 367 9.95 -5.17 -11.55
N PRO A 368 11.30 -5.04 -11.53
CA PRO A 368 11.99 -4.52 -10.37
C PRO A 368 11.46 -3.16 -9.89
N TYR A 369 11.09 -2.25 -10.79
CA TYR A 369 10.46 -0.98 -10.41
C TYR A 369 9.07 -1.22 -9.79
N VAL A 370 8.27 -2.09 -10.40
CA VAL A 370 6.90 -2.41 -9.96
C VAL A 370 6.89 -2.90 -8.51
N GLU A 371 7.99 -3.45 -7.99
CA GLU A 371 8.10 -3.79 -6.58
C GLU A 371 8.88 -2.73 -5.76
N ASN A 372 10.01 -2.23 -6.28
CA ASN A 372 10.89 -1.35 -5.50
C ASN A 372 10.23 -0.02 -5.15
N HIS A 373 9.36 0.52 -6.00
CA HIS A 373 8.67 1.78 -5.73
C HIS A 373 7.89 1.74 -4.41
N ASN A 374 7.34 0.57 -4.06
CA ASN A 374 6.56 0.37 -2.85
C ASN A 374 7.39 0.65 -1.59
N PHE A 375 8.63 0.14 -1.52
CA PHE A 375 9.51 0.43 -0.39
C PHE A 375 9.88 1.92 -0.29
N TYR A 376 10.34 2.55 -1.38
CA TYR A 376 10.85 3.92 -1.30
C TYR A 376 9.74 4.97 -1.13
N VAL A 377 8.57 4.76 -1.76
CA VAL A 377 7.45 5.71 -1.71
C VAL A 377 6.50 5.38 -0.58
N GLU A 378 5.81 4.24 -0.67
CA GLU A 378 4.67 3.90 0.20
C GLU A 378 5.09 3.58 1.62
N HIS A 379 6.32 3.09 1.80
CA HIS A 379 6.85 2.79 3.12
C HIS A 379 7.80 3.88 3.63
N TRP A 380 8.98 4.03 3.03
CA TRP A 380 10.00 4.92 3.58
C TRP A 380 9.58 6.39 3.49
N GLY A 381 9.24 6.88 2.30
CA GLY A 381 8.79 8.25 2.10
C GLY A 381 7.57 8.60 2.96
N MET A 382 6.54 7.77 2.97
CA MET A 382 5.34 8.03 3.78
C MET A 382 5.59 7.96 5.29
N SER A 383 6.43 7.03 5.77
CA SER A 383 6.80 6.98 7.20
C SER A 383 7.45 8.28 7.70
N LEU A 384 8.20 8.98 6.82
CA LEU A 384 8.75 10.29 7.13
C LEU A 384 7.63 11.33 7.21
N VAL A 385 6.71 11.36 6.23
CA VAL A 385 5.57 12.27 6.24
C VAL A 385 4.76 12.14 7.54
N TRP A 386 4.44 10.92 7.95
CA TRP A 386 3.70 10.65 9.18
C TRP A 386 4.44 11.12 10.44
N ARG A 387 5.76 10.86 10.53
CA ARG A 387 6.58 11.34 11.65
C ARG A 387 6.68 12.86 11.71
N LYS A 388 6.89 13.53 10.58
CA LYS A 388 6.97 15.01 10.55
C LYS A 388 5.61 15.63 10.89
N MET A 389 4.52 15.02 10.46
CA MET A 389 3.18 15.43 10.88
C MET A 389 2.95 15.25 12.39
N ARG A 390 3.36 14.12 12.96
CA ARG A 390 3.29 13.90 14.42
C ARG A 390 4.15 14.89 15.20
N GLN A 391 5.32 15.26 14.69
CA GLN A 391 6.17 16.29 15.30
C GLN A 391 5.44 17.64 15.39
N LEU A 392 4.81 18.08 14.29
CA LEU A 392 4.00 19.30 14.28
C LEU A 392 2.76 19.16 15.18
N GLY A 393 2.09 18.01 15.15
CA GLY A 393 0.95 17.69 16.02
C GLY A 393 1.31 17.78 17.50
N GLN A 394 2.50 17.33 17.89
CA GLN A 394 2.98 17.43 19.26
C GLN A 394 3.19 18.89 19.68
N ILE A 395 3.78 19.74 18.82
CA ILE A 395 3.93 21.18 19.11
C ILE A 395 2.57 21.84 19.36
N LEU A 396 1.57 21.53 18.53
CA LEU A 396 0.23 22.08 18.68
C LEU A 396 -0.50 21.51 19.90
N THR A 397 -0.23 20.27 20.28
CA THR A 397 -0.70 19.65 21.53
C THR A 397 -0.11 20.37 22.75
N ASP A 398 1.20 20.63 22.75
CA ASP A 398 1.89 21.37 23.82
C ASP A 398 1.39 22.82 23.91
N ALA A 399 0.97 23.42 22.78
CA ALA A 399 0.30 24.71 22.73
C ALA A 399 -1.19 24.68 23.14
N GLY A 400 -1.74 23.49 23.44
CA GLY A 400 -3.11 23.28 23.91
C GLY A 400 -4.18 23.27 22.80
N PHE A 401 -3.78 23.19 21.53
CA PHE A 401 -4.73 23.10 20.41
C PHE A 401 -5.41 21.72 20.37
N PHE A 402 -4.66 20.68 20.72
CA PHE A 402 -5.04 19.28 20.56
C PHE A 402 -4.91 18.48 21.87
N GLY A 403 -5.52 17.30 21.93
CA GLY A 403 -5.37 16.38 23.06
C GLY A 403 -4.18 15.44 22.93
N LYS A 404 -3.82 15.09 21.69
CA LYS A 404 -2.65 14.27 21.34
C LYS A 404 -2.11 14.65 19.96
N ALA A 405 -0.86 14.30 19.68
CA ALA A 405 -0.20 14.61 18.41
C ALA A 405 -1.00 14.17 17.18
N ASP A 406 -1.58 12.96 17.21
CA ASP A 406 -2.35 12.40 16.10
C ASP A 406 -3.67 13.13 15.80
N ASP A 407 -4.15 14.01 16.68
CA ASP A 407 -5.34 14.80 16.38
C ASP A 407 -5.12 15.73 15.17
N ILE A 408 -3.86 15.99 14.79
CA ILE A 408 -3.52 16.74 13.59
C ILE A 408 -4.02 16.08 12.29
N PHE A 409 -4.15 14.75 12.26
CA PHE A 409 -4.64 14.03 11.06
C PHE A 409 -6.15 14.24 10.84
N LEU A 410 -6.88 14.78 11.83
CA LEU A 410 -8.26 15.21 11.69
C LEU A 410 -8.42 16.57 11.00
N LEU A 411 -7.32 17.24 10.65
CA LEU A 411 -7.33 18.46 9.84
C LEU A 411 -7.09 18.10 8.38
N ARG A 412 -7.79 18.79 7.47
CA ARG A 412 -7.46 18.74 6.04
C ARG A 412 -6.12 19.45 5.81
N ARG A 413 -5.42 19.10 4.73
CA ARG A 413 -4.13 19.75 4.38
C ARG A 413 -4.18 21.29 4.36
N ASN A 414 -5.32 21.86 4.02
CA ASN A 414 -5.52 23.31 3.91
C ASN A 414 -5.96 23.96 5.23
N GLU A 415 -6.28 23.19 6.26
CA GLU A 415 -6.62 23.69 7.60
C GLU A 415 -5.41 23.74 8.53
N VAL A 416 -4.40 22.89 8.27
CA VAL A 416 -3.15 22.90 9.06
C VAL A 416 -2.43 24.25 9.00
N PRO A 417 -2.31 24.94 7.83
CA PRO A 417 -1.74 26.29 7.78
C PRO A 417 -2.49 27.31 8.66
N ASP A 418 -3.81 27.20 8.77
CA ASP A 418 -4.62 28.08 9.62
C ASP A 418 -4.33 27.82 11.11
N ALA A 419 -4.16 26.55 11.51
CA ALA A 419 -3.76 26.19 12.87
C ALA A 419 -2.34 26.69 13.21
N ILE A 420 -1.39 26.52 12.28
CA ILE A 420 -0.02 27.05 12.43
C ILE A 420 -0.07 28.58 12.53
N PHE A 421 -0.84 29.25 11.66
CA PHE A 421 -0.92 30.70 11.65
C PHE A 421 -1.54 31.27 12.92
N ASP A 422 -2.56 30.63 13.51
CA ASP A 422 -3.13 31.04 14.80
C ASP A 422 -2.12 30.89 15.95
N TYR A 423 -1.36 29.80 15.97
CA TYR A 423 -0.27 29.60 16.92
C TYR A 423 0.83 30.66 16.76
N PHE A 424 1.28 30.86 15.53
CA PHE A 424 2.28 31.88 15.18
C PHE A 424 1.80 33.29 15.50
N HIS A 425 0.58 33.66 15.13
CA HIS A 425 0.04 35.00 15.35
C HIS A 425 -0.04 35.34 16.84
N GLY A 426 -0.61 34.43 17.64
CA GLY A 426 -0.70 34.62 19.10
C GLY A 426 0.67 34.84 19.73
N TRP A 427 1.64 34.00 19.35
CA TRP A 427 3.04 34.14 19.75
C TRP A 427 3.65 35.50 19.34
N ALA A 428 3.49 35.89 18.08
CA ALA A 428 4.16 37.05 17.49
C ALA A 428 3.74 38.38 18.14
N VAL A 429 2.47 38.48 18.57
CA VAL A 429 1.94 39.71 19.19
C VAL A 429 1.77 39.60 20.71
N GLY A 430 2.05 38.43 21.29
CA GLY A 430 1.98 38.19 22.73
C GLY A 430 0.56 38.11 23.29
N ILE A 431 -0.40 37.60 22.50
CA ILE A 431 -1.78 37.35 22.94
C ILE A 431 -2.11 35.86 22.86
N PRO A 432 -3.08 35.36 23.65
CA PRO A 432 -3.51 33.97 23.52
C PRO A 432 -4.08 33.66 22.12
N SER A 433 -3.63 32.55 21.53
CA SER A 433 -4.24 31.99 20.31
C SER A 433 -5.69 31.58 20.53
N ARG A 434 -6.50 31.61 19.46
CA ARG A 434 -7.91 31.14 19.51
C ARG A 434 -8.00 29.61 19.45
N GLY A 435 -6.97 28.98 18.89
CA GLY A 435 -6.86 27.57 18.57
C GLY A 435 -7.27 26.64 19.69
N PRO A 436 -6.78 26.79 20.93
CA PRO A 436 -7.17 25.94 22.04
C PRO A 436 -8.68 25.85 22.26
N ALA A 437 -9.40 26.96 22.09
CA ALA A 437 -10.85 26.98 22.21
C ALA A 437 -11.56 26.47 20.95
N TYR A 438 -11.03 26.74 19.75
CA TYR A 438 -11.65 26.31 18.50
C TYR A 438 -11.46 24.81 18.27
N TRP A 439 -10.21 24.35 18.24
CA TRP A 439 -9.83 22.95 18.04
C TRP A 439 -10.24 22.07 19.22
N GLY A 440 -10.24 22.58 20.45
CA GLY A 440 -10.80 21.88 21.60
C GLY A 440 -12.29 21.54 21.49
N ARG A 441 -13.05 22.21 20.61
CA ARG A 441 -14.43 21.83 20.24
C ARG A 441 -14.50 20.98 18.98
N GLU A 442 -13.68 21.30 17.99
CA GLU A 442 -13.75 20.69 16.67
C GLU A 442 -13.15 19.27 16.64
N ILE A 443 -12.03 19.04 17.34
CA ILE A 443 -11.38 17.73 17.39
C ILE A 443 -12.31 16.65 17.98
N PRO A 444 -12.94 16.83 19.17
CA PRO A 444 -13.89 15.85 19.67
C PRO A 444 -15.08 15.60 18.73
N ARG A 445 -15.56 16.63 18.03
CA ARG A 445 -16.63 16.49 17.03
C ARG A 445 -16.19 15.58 15.89
N ARG A 446 -15.02 15.85 15.30
CA ARG A 446 -14.47 15.06 14.17
C ARG A 446 -14.11 13.63 14.59
N GLN A 447 -13.60 13.44 15.80
CA GLN A 447 -13.38 12.11 16.38
C GLN A 447 -14.68 11.30 16.46
N GLY A 448 -15.77 11.93 16.91
CA GLY A 448 -17.10 11.29 16.96
C GLY A 448 -17.60 10.88 15.57
N ILE A 449 -17.43 11.75 14.57
CA ILE A 449 -17.76 11.44 13.17
C ILE A 449 -16.93 10.26 12.68
N MET A 450 -15.59 10.31 12.80
CA MET A 450 -14.70 9.22 12.36
C MET A 450 -15.03 7.88 13.03
N GLN A 451 -15.40 7.89 14.31
CA GLN A 451 -15.84 6.68 15.01
C GLN A 451 -17.12 6.09 14.40
N ALA A 452 -18.11 6.94 14.08
CA ALA A 452 -19.34 6.51 13.43
C ALA A 452 -19.07 5.96 12.02
N LEU A 453 -18.17 6.59 11.25
CA LEU A 453 -17.77 6.15 9.92
C LEU A 453 -17.07 4.78 9.94
N ARG A 454 -16.10 4.58 10.85
CA ARG A 454 -15.41 3.28 10.99
C ARG A 454 -16.34 2.14 11.41
N SER A 455 -17.45 2.45 12.07
CA SER A 455 -18.45 1.46 12.49
C SER A 455 -19.44 1.11 11.37
N TRP A 456 -19.44 1.86 10.27
CA TRP A 456 -20.32 1.66 9.13
C TRP A 456 -19.71 0.66 8.14
N SER A 457 -20.55 -0.18 7.54
CA SER A 457 -20.12 -1.11 6.48
C SER A 457 -20.38 -0.49 5.12
N ALA A 458 -19.31 -0.05 4.45
CA ALA A 458 -19.38 0.45 3.09
C ALA A 458 -19.88 -0.63 2.11
N PRO A 459 -20.78 -0.30 1.17
CA PRO A 459 -21.10 -1.19 0.05
C PRO A 459 -19.86 -1.35 -0.84
N PRO A 460 -19.62 -2.55 -1.41
CA PRO A 460 -18.42 -2.83 -2.20
C PRO A 460 -18.37 -2.04 -3.52
N ALA A 461 -19.54 -1.61 -4.02
CA ALA A 461 -19.67 -0.80 -5.22
C ALA A 461 -20.95 0.04 -5.19
N LEU A 462 -21.03 1.02 -6.09
CA LEU A 462 -22.15 1.94 -6.31
C LEU A 462 -22.45 2.04 -7.82
N GLY A 463 -23.70 2.35 -8.15
CA GLY A 463 -24.15 2.54 -9.53
C GLY A 463 -24.40 1.25 -10.31
N VAL A 464 -24.48 1.39 -11.62
CA VAL A 464 -24.76 0.27 -12.54
C VAL A 464 -23.43 -0.29 -13.06
N PRO A 465 -23.12 -1.57 -12.82
CA PRO A 465 -21.90 -2.15 -13.36
C PRO A 465 -21.97 -2.28 -14.89
N PRO A 466 -20.85 -2.10 -15.60
CA PRO A 466 -20.80 -2.38 -17.03
C PRO A 466 -20.97 -3.88 -17.30
N GLU A 467 -21.43 -4.25 -18.50
CA GLU A 467 -21.56 -5.67 -18.90
C GLU A 467 -20.24 -6.43 -18.80
N VAL A 468 -19.14 -5.76 -19.18
CA VAL A 468 -17.78 -6.31 -19.12
C VAL A 468 -16.84 -5.27 -18.50
N ILE A 469 -16.07 -5.70 -17.50
CA ILE A 469 -14.96 -4.90 -16.98
C ILE A 469 -13.76 -5.13 -17.90
N THR A 470 -13.38 -4.10 -18.66
CA THR A 470 -12.29 -4.18 -19.65
C THR A 470 -11.07 -3.36 -19.27
N GLU A 471 -11.18 -2.49 -18.26
CA GLU A 471 -10.08 -1.62 -17.85
C GLU A 471 -8.99 -2.46 -17.14
N PRO A 472 -7.78 -2.59 -17.71
CA PRO A 472 -6.79 -3.55 -17.24
C PRO A 472 -6.28 -3.31 -15.82
N PHE A 473 -6.19 -2.05 -15.36
CA PHE A 473 -5.72 -1.75 -14.02
C PHE A 473 -6.75 -2.20 -12.97
N SER A 474 -8.03 -1.93 -13.18
CA SER A 474 -9.15 -2.38 -12.34
C SER A 474 -9.12 -3.89 -12.12
N VAL A 475 -8.85 -4.64 -13.17
CA VAL A 475 -8.74 -6.11 -13.12
C VAL A 475 -7.50 -6.55 -12.36
N MET A 476 -6.31 -6.04 -12.72
CA MET A 476 -5.06 -6.57 -12.16
C MET A 476 -4.72 -6.05 -10.77
N LEU A 477 -4.86 -4.74 -10.55
CA LEU A 477 -4.51 -4.08 -9.28
C LEU A 477 -5.57 -4.35 -8.22
N TRP A 478 -6.83 -4.05 -8.56
CA TRP A 478 -7.93 -4.12 -7.60
C TRP A 478 -8.70 -5.44 -7.62
N GLY A 479 -8.45 -6.34 -8.59
CA GLY A 479 -9.19 -7.60 -8.69
C GLY A 479 -10.66 -7.41 -9.09
N VAL A 480 -11.01 -6.28 -9.70
CA VAL A 480 -12.37 -5.98 -10.13
C VAL A 480 -12.60 -6.60 -11.50
N THR A 481 -13.33 -7.72 -11.54
CA THR A 481 -13.68 -8.45 -12.75
C THR A 481 -15.19 -8.53 -12.89
N SER A 482 -15.69 -8.85 -14.09
CA SER A 482 -17.12 -9.11 -14.26
C SER A 482 -17.66 -10.19 -13.33
N ASP A 483 -16.83 -11.17 -12.94
CA ASP A 483 -17.25 -12.25 -12.05
C ASP A 483 -17.22 -11.83 -10.57
N SER A 484 -16.24 -11.03 -10.13
CA SER A 484 -16.26 -10.48 -8.77
C SER A 484 -17.41 -9.51 -8.57
N VAL A 485 -17.73 -8.68 -9.58
CA VAL A 485 -18.91 -7.80 -9.56
C VAL A 485 -20.22 -8.59 -9.48
N LYS A 486 -20.36 -9.68 -10.26
CA LYS A 486 -21.53 -10.58 -10.17
C LYS A 486 -21.64 -11.21 -8.78
N ALA A 487 -20.52 -11.64 -8.20
CA ALA A 487 -20.50 -12.20 -6.84
C ALA A 487 -20.97 -11.17 -5.80
N TRP A 488 -20.53 -9.91 -5.92
CA TRP A 488 -20.97 -8.82 -5.05
C TRP A 488 -22.47 -8.51 -5.19
N LEU A 489 -23.04 -8.56 -6.40
CA LEU A 489 -24.48 -8.43 -6.64
C LEU A 489 -25.29 -9.64 -6.12
N GLY A 490 -24.69 -10.83 -6.13
CA GLY A 490 -25.31 -12.08 -5.69
C GLY A 490 -25.48 -12.22 -4.18
N GLY A 491 -24.71 -11.46 -3.39
CA GLY A 491 -24.67 -11.59 -1.93
C GLY A 491 -23.85 -12.80 -1.46
N SER A 492 -23.57 -12.87 -0.15
CA SER A 492 -22.66 -13.83 0.50
C SER A 492 -23.14 -15.28 0.57
N ASP A 493 -24.27 -15.64 -0.05
CA ASP A 493 -24.92 -16.93 0.15
C ASP A 493 -24.45 -17.96 -0.89
N SER A 494 -23.28 -18.57 -0.65
CA SER A 494 -23.00 -19.92 -1.15
C SER A 494 -23.61 -20.93 -0.17
N PRO A 495 -24.53 -21.82 -0.59
CA PRO A 495 -25.22 -22.76 0.30
C PRO A 495 -24.31 -23.77 1.05
N ASP A 496 -23.01 -23.81 0.69
CA ASP A 496 -22.10 -24.90 1.02
C ASP A 496 -20.99 -24.49 2.00
N GLY A 497 -20.95 -23.24 2.45
CA GLY A 497 -19.84 -22.72 3.27
C GLY A 497 -18.53 -22.49 2.50
N THR A 498 -18.63 -22.40 1.17
CA THR A 498 -17.49 -22.17 0.26
C THR A 498 -17.43 -20.70 -0.17
N LEU A 499 -16.26 -20.09 -0.03
CA LEU A 499 -15.92 -18.78 -0.59
C LEU A 499 -15.06 -18.98 -1.85
N SER A 500 -15.24 -18.10 -2.83
CA SER A 500 -14.46 -18.08 -4.06
C SER A 500 -13.68 -16.77 -4.16
N GLY A 501 -12.47 -16.86 -4.67
CA GLY A 501 -11.59 -15.73 -4.98
C GLY A 501 -10.65 -16.07 -6.13
N PHE A 502 -9.57 -15.30 -6.27
CA PHE A 502 -8.53 -15.56 -7.26
C PHE A 502 -7.60 -16.68 -6.80
N ALA A 503 -7.27 -17.58 -7.72
CA ALA A 503 -6.20 -18.55 -7.56
C ALA A 503 -4.85 -17.82 -7.57
N ALA A 504 -4.39 -17.35 -6.40
CA ALA A 504 -3.25 -16.44 -6.29
C ALA A 504 -1.91 -17.16 -6.22
N SER A 505 -1.84 -18.27 -5.47
CA SER A 505 -0.66 -19.12 -5.36
C SER A 505 -1.06 -20.59 -5.24
N PRO A 506 -0.48 -21.50 -6.05
CA PRO A 506 -0.94 -22.89 -6.17
C PRO A 506 -0.68 -23.74 -4.92
N GLY A 507 -1.41 -24.84 -4.83
CA GLY A 507 -1.33 -25.81 -3.73
C GLY A 507 -2.62 -25.90 -2.91
N VAL A 508 -2.66 -26.88 -2.01
CA VAL A 508 -3.81 -27.11 -1.12
C VAL A 508 -3.30 -27.26 0.31
N ALA A 509 -3.91 -26.54 1.24
CA ALA A 509 -3.61 -26.66 2.66
C ALA A 509 -4.88 -26.68 3.51
N GLU A 510 -4.79 -27.33 4.67
CA GLU A 510 -5.81 -27.33 5.70
C GLU A 510 -5.23 -26.88 7.03
N GLY A 511 -5.99 -26.10 7.78
CA GLY A 511 -5.55 -25.60 9.08
C GLY A 511 -6.62 -24.79 9.79
N PRO A 512 -6.40 -24.46 11.07
CA PRO A 512 -7.26 -23.53 11.79
C PRO A 512 -7.07 -22.11 11.24
N ALA A 513 -8.17 -21.39 11.05
CA ALA A 513 -8.19 -20.00 10.63
C ALA A 513 -7.67 -19.10 11.74
N ARG A 514 -6.88 -18.08 11.38
CA ARG A 514 -6.56 -16.93 12.20
C ARG A 514 -7.00 -15.68 11.45
N VAL A 515 -8.08 -15.07 11.92
CA VAL A 515 -8.57 -13.79 11.37
C VAL A 515 -7.75 -12.65 11.96
N VAL A 516 -6.98 -11.96 11.13
CA VAL A 516 -6.13 -10.82 11.48
C VAL A 516 -6.66 -9.59 10.75
N LEU A 517 -7.25 -8.65 11.49
CA LEU A 517 -7.83 -7.42 10.92
C LEU A 517 -6.83 -6.27 10.89
N THR A 518 -5.84 -6.29 11.78
CA THR A 518 -4.83 -5.24 11.92
C THR A 518 -3.46 -5.85 12.09
N ALA A 519 -2.41 -5.06 11.83
CA ALA A 519 -1.04 -5.51 11.95
C ALA A 519 -0.66 -6.03 13.35
N GLU A 520 -1.35 -5.58 14.39
CA GLU A 520 -1.12 -6.00 15.78
C GLU A 520 -1.47 -7.47 15.99
N GLY A 521 -2.47 -7.99 15.27
CA GLY A 521 -2.87 -9.39 15.36
C GLY A 521 -1.87 -10.36 14.74
N ILE A 522 -0.89 -9.88 13.97
CA ILE A 522 0.12 -10.71 13.30
C ILE A 522 0.91 -11.53 14.31
N SER A 523 1.27 -10.94 15.47
CA SER A 523 2.04 -11.64 16.50
C SER A 523 1.29 -12.84 17.11
N GLU A 524 -0.03 -12.91 16.94
CA GLU A 524 -0.86 -14.00 17.46
C GLU A 524 -0.85 -15.25 16.56
N LEU A 525 -0.41 -15.12 15.29
CA LEU A 525 -0.38 -16.23 14.33
C LEU A 525 0.45 -17.39 14.85
N GLN A 526 -0.12 -18.59 14.81
CA GLN A 526 0.55 -19.84 15.22
C GLN A 526 1.01 -20.66 14.01
N ALA A 527 1.94 -21.57 14.24
CA ALA A 527 2.49 -22.42 13.19
C ALA A 527 1.39 -23.34 12.63
N GLY A 528 1.26 -23.40 11.30
CA GLY A 528 0.27 -24.21 10.60
C GLY A 528 -1.15 -23.62 10.56
N GLU A 529 -1.37 -22.41 11.07
CA GLU A 529 -2.64 -21.68 10.89
C GLU A 529 -2.80 -21.16 9.46
N ILE A 530 -4.05 -20.92 9.05
CA ILE A 530 -4.41 -20.23 7.81
C ILE A 530 -4.68 -18.77 8.14
N LEU A 531 -3.88 -17.86 7.58
CA LEU A 531 -4.06 -16.43 7.74
C LEU A 531 -5.29 -15.98 6.94
N VAL A 532 -6.25 -15.32 7.61
CA VAL A 532 -7.40 -14.68 6.98
C VAL A 532 -7.36 -13.20 7.31
N ALA A 533 -7.21 -12.32 6.31
CA ALA A 533 -7.06 -10.88 6.54
C ALA A 533 -7.78 -10.06 5.46
N PRO A 534 -8.11 -8.78 5.69
CA PRO A 534 -8.70 -7.94 4.64
C PRO A 534 -7.73 -7.83 3.44
N LEU A 535 -6.46 -7.57 3.77
CA LEU A 535 -5.29 -7.55 2.89
C LEU A 535 -4.06 -8.00 3.67
N THR A 536 -2.95 -8.28 2.99
CA THR A 536 -1.64 -8.46 3.62
C THR A 536 -0.66 -7.41 3.12
N ALA A 537 0.22 -6.92 3.99
CA ALA A 537 1.30 -6.03 3.59
C ALA A 537 2.61 -6.80 3.33
N PRO A 538 3.51 -6.30 2.45
CA PRO A 538 4.85 -6.88 2.26
C PRO A 538 5.65 -7.04 3.56
N SER A 539 5.45 -6.14 4.52
CA SER A 539 6.02 -6.23 5.88
C SER A 539 5.60 -7.46 6.67
N TRP A 540 4.61 -8.22 6.21
CA TRP A 540 4.21 -9.46 6.84
C TRP A 540 5.00 -10.65 6.29
N ALA A 541 5.89 -10.45 5.30
CA ALA A 541 6.77 -11.48 4.74
C ALA A 541 7.34 -12.45 5.79
N PRO A 542 7.80 -11.98 6.98
CA PRO A 542 8.32 -12.89 8.01
C PRO A 542 7.35 -13.97 8.51
N VAL A 543 6.04 -13.72 8.48
CA VAL A 543 5.04 -14.69 8.96
C VAL A 543 4.64 -15.73 7.91
N PHE A 544 4.88 -15.49 6.62
CA PHE A 544 4.52 -16.44 5.56
C PHE A 544 5.26 -17.77 5.69
N GLY A 545 6.46 -17.76 6.28
CA GLY A 545 7.19 -18.99 6.62
C GLY A 545 6.66 -19.76 7.84
N LYS A 546 5.56 -19.34 8.48
CA LYS A 546 4.97 -19.97 9.67
C LYS A 546 3.58 -20.55 9.39
N ILE A 547 2.82 -19.94 8.49
CA ILE A 547 1.43 -20.29 8.18
C ILE A 547 1.33 -21.39 7.12
N ALA A 548 0.13 -21.98 6.98
CA ALA A 548 -0.15 -23.06 6.02
C ALA A 548 -0.82 -22.57 4.72
N ALA A 549 -1.58 -21.47 4.78
CA ALA A 549 -2.14 -20.78 3.61
C ALA A 549 -2.56 -19.35 3.96
N THR A 550 -2.85 -18.55 2.93
CA THR A 550 -3.36 -17.17 3.06
C THR A 550 -4.69 -17.00 2.34
N VAL A 551 -5.64 -16.35 3.00
CA VAL A 551 -6.93 -15.92 2.45
C VAL A 551 -7.06 -14.42 2.65
N THR A 552 -7.37 -13.68 1.58
CA THR A 552 -7.67 -12.24 1.68
C THR A 552 -9.02 -11.86 1.09
N ASP A 553 -9.64 -10.83 1.65
CA ASP A 553 -10.91 -10.29 1.14
C ASP A 553 -10.70 -9.52 -0.16
N VAL A 554 -9.54 -8.88 -0.31
CA VAL A 554 -9.23 -8.02 -1.46
C VAL A 554 -7.90 -8.41 -2.09
N GLY A 555 -7.72 -8.08 -3.37
CA GLY A 555 -6.48 -8.28 -4.12
C GLY A 555 -6.61 -9.28 -5.28
N GLY A 556 -5.91 -8.99 -6.38
CA GLY A 556 -5.83 -9.85 -7.55
C GLY A 556 -4.62 -10.80 -7.55
N ILE A 557 -4.41 -11.49 -8.66
CA ILE A 557 -3.28 -12.42 -8.86
C ILE A 557 -1.90 -11.74 -8.82
N MET A 558 -1.85 -10.42 -9.02
CA MET A 558 -0.65 -9.59 -8.94
C MET A 558 -0.54 -8.81 -7.62
N SER A 559 -1.43 -9.05 -6.65
CA SER A 559 -1.32 -8.43 -5.33
C SER A 559 -0.06 -8.90 -4.59
N HIS A 560 0.41 -8.07 -3.65
CA HIS A 560 1.53 -8.41 -2.76
C HIS A 560 1.34 -9.75 -2.05
N ALA A 561 0.12 -10.02 -1.56
CA ALA A 561 -0.25 -11.30 -0.98
C ALA A 561 0.07 -12.47 -1.92
N ALA A 562 -0.30 -12.33 -3.20
CA ALA A 562 -0.10 -13.35 -4.21
C ALA A 562 1.38 -13.53 -4.57
N ILE A 563 2.12 -12.43 -4.74
CA ILE A 563 3.56 -12.45 -5.06
C ILE A 563 4.34 -13.12 -3.93
N VAL A 564 4.18 -12.65 -2.69
CA VAL A 564 4.86 -13.20 -1.51
C VAL A 564 4.52 -14.68 -1.34
N CYS A 565 3.24 -15.07 -1.41
CA CYS A 565 2.86 -16.49 -1.27
C CYS A 565 3.52 -17.38 -2.33
N ARG A 566 3.66 -16.91 -3.58
CA ARG A 566 4.34 -17.67 -4.63
C ARG A 566 5.83 -17.84 -4.33
N GLU A 567 6.50 -16.81 -3.83
CA GLU A 567 7.91 -16.90 -3.46
C GLU A 567 8.16 -17.83 -2.28
N TYR A 568 7.21 -17.92 -1.35
CA TYR A 568 7.27 -18.82 -0.20
C TYR A 568 6.69 -20.21 -0.47
N GLY A 569 6.15 -20.47 -1.68
CA GLY A 569 5.52 -21.75 -2.03
C GLY A 569 4.26 -22.06 -1.21
N LEU A 570 3.56 -21.03 -0.74
CA LEU A 570 2.40 -21.11 0.12
C LEU A 570 1.09 -21.03 -0.70
N PRO A 571 0.10 -21.90 -0.48
CA PRO A 571 -1.22 -21.77 -1.11
C PRO A 571 -1.92 -20.47 -0.73
N ALA A 572 -2.52 -19.79 -1.71
CA ALA A 572 -3.23 -18.54 -1.45
C ALA A 572 -4.48 -18.33 -2.33
N VAL A 573 -5.52 -17.78 -1.70
CA VAL A 573 -6.74 -17.29 -2.38
C VAL A 573 -6.96 -15.83 -1.98
N THR A 574 -7.04 -14.93 -2.96
CA THR A 574 -7.22 -13.48 -2.71
C THR A 574 -8.56 -13.00 -3.26
N GLY A 575 -9.05 -11.83 -2.83
CA GLY A 575 -10.26 -11.26 -3.41
C GLY A 575 -11.55 -12.03 -3.08
N THR A 576 -11.63 -12.67 -1.90
CA THR A 576 -12.83 -13.42 -1.47
C THR A 576 -14.01 -12.53 -1.09
N ALA A 577 -13.81 -11.20 -1.03
CA ALA A 577 -14.71 -10.13 -0.65
C ALA A 577 -15.26 -10.17 0.78
N PHE A 578 -15.53 -11.35 1.33
CA PHE A 578 -16.23 -11.54 2.60
C PHE A 578 -15.54 -12.56 3.52
N GLY A 579 -14.31 -12.97 3.23
CA GLY A 579 -13.54 -13.92 4.05
C GLY A 579 -13.46 -13.53 5.52
N THR A 580 -13.02 -12.32 5.85
CA THR A 580 -12.90 -11.87 7.25
C THR A 580 -14.26 -11.69 7.96
N LYS A 581 -15.31 -11.46 7.17
CA LYS A 581 -16.68 -11.33 7.69
C LYS A 581 -17.30 -12.69 8.00
N ASN A 582 -17.08 -13.68 7.13
CA ASN A 582 -17.71 -14.99 7.18
C ASN A 582 -16.91 -16.02 7.98
N ILE A 583 -15.58 -15.91 7.99
CA ILE A 583 -14.68 -16.81 8.72
C ILE A 583 -14.45 -16.26 10.13
N LYS A 584 -14.32 -17.16 11.11
CA LYS A 584 -13.94 -16.85 12.50
C LYS A 584 -12.66 -17.60 12.87
N THR A 585 -11.82 -16.95 13.69
CA THR A 585 -10.61 -17.57 14.23
C THR A 585 -10.94 -18.90 14.92
N GLY A 586 -10.15 -19.93 14.62
CA GLY A 586 -10.31 -21.30 15.12
C GLY A 586 -11.08 -22.23 14.20
N GLN A 587 -11.85 -21.73 13.22
CA GLN A 587 -12.54 -22.58 12.25
C GLN A 587 -11.54 -23.33 11.37
N ARG A 588 -11.83 -24.58 11.03
CA ARG A 588 -10.95 -25.36 10.16
C ARG A 588 -11.28 -25.06 8.71
N LEU A 589 -10.29 -24.62 7.94
CA LEU A 589 -10.44 -24.30 6.53
C LEU A 589 -9.67 -25.29 5.67
N ARG A 590 -10.17 -25.50 4.45
CA ARG A 590 -9.39 -25.97 3.31
C ARG A 590 -9.24 -24.83 2.33
N VAL A 591 -8.01 -24.50 1.96
CA VAL A 591 -7.68 -23.49 0.95
C VAL A 591 -7.09 -24.20 -0.26
N ASP A 592 -7.75 -24.08 -1.41
CA ASP A 592 -7.26 -24.56 -2.71
C ASP A 592 -6.86 -23.37 -3.58
N GLY A 593 -5.58 -23.04 -3.55
CA GLY A 593 -4.99 -21.96 -4.33
C GLY A 593 -4.84 -22.28 -5.82
N ASN A 594 -5.14 -23.52 -6.26
CA ASN A 594 -5.19 -23.87 -7.68
C ASN A 594 -6.53 -23.45 -8.31
N THR A 595 -7.62 -23.60 -7.56
CA THR A 595 -8.98 -23.32 -8.05
C THR A 595 -9.56 -22.01 -7.51
N GLY A 596 -8.90 -21.36 -6.53
CA GLY A 596 -9.38 -20.12 -5.93
C GLY A 596 -10.51 -20.34 -4.92
N GLN A 597 -10.58 -21.51 -4.28
CA GLN A 597 -11.66 -21.89 -3.37
C GLN A 597 -11.19 -21.98 -1.92
N VAL A 598 -12.05 -21.52 -1.00
CA VAL A 598 -11.89 -21.66 0.44
C VAL A 598 -13.14 -22.32 1.00
N THR A 599 -12.99 -23.48 1.64
CA THR A 599 -14.10 -24.23 2.23
C THR A 599 -13.96 -24.27 3.74
N VAL A 600 -14.99 -23.85 4.46
CA VAL A 600 -15.11 -24.07 5.90
C VAL A 600 -15.47 -25.53 6.12
N LEU A 601 -14.63 -26.28 6.84
CA LEU A 601 -14.82 -27.71 7.08
C LEU A 601 -15.68 -28.01 8.31
N ASP A 602 -15.67 -27.11 9.29
CA ASP A 602 -16.28 -27.29 10.62
C ASP A 602 -17.07 -26.05 11.10
#